data_AF-A0A6J5ZTV9-F1
#
_entry.id   AF-A0A6J5ZTV9-F1
#
_cell.length_a   1.000
_cell.length_b   1.000
_cell.length_c   1.000
_cell.angle_alpha   90.00
_cell.angle_beta   90.00
_cell.angle_gamma   90.00
#
_symmetry.space_group_name_H-M   'P 1'
#
loop_
_entity.id
_entity.type
_entity.pdbx_description
1 polymer ?
#
loop_
_entity_poly.entity_id
_entity_poly.type
_entity_poly.pdbx_seq_one_letter_code
_entity_poly.pdbx_strand_id
1 'polypeptide(L)'
;MSNSSLKELWDRGQRGWPASAPIAQFPNAPLLTAIAAWIVGQFSSGSLNDAASAVFYVALACFAWWEVTDGVNRFRRFAGGAVLLFVVVSLAGKLGG
;
A
#
# COMPACT_ATOMS: atom_id res chain seq x y z
N MET A 1 19.02 16.66 9.29
CA MET A 1 17.71 16.39 9.93
C MET A 1 17.91 15.33 11.01
N SER A 2 17.40 15.55 12.23
CA SER A 2 17.49 14.59 13.34
C SER A 2 16.43 13.49 13.19
N ASN A 3 16.73 12.25 13.59
CA ASN A 3 15.78 11.12 13.62
C ASN A 3 14.48 11.44 14.40
N SER A 4 14.55 12.33 15.39
CA SER A 4 13.36 12.79 16.14
C SER A 4 12.38 13.59 15.28
N SER A 5 12.87 14.38 14.32
CA SER A 5 12.03 15.19 13.43
C SER A 5 11.26 14.35 12.41
N LEU A 6 11.87 13.27 11.89
CA LEU A 6 11.19 12.34 11.00
C LEU A 6 10.07 11.57 11.73
N LYS A 7 10.33 11.17 12.98
CA LYS A 7 9.36 10.45 13.80
C LYS A 7 8.14 11.31 14.13
N GLU A 8 8.35 12.59 14.46
CA GLU A 8 7.24 13.52 14.68
C GLU A 8 6.39 13.76 13.42
N LEU A 9 7.01 13.88 12.25
CA LEU A 9 6.28 14.05 10.99
C LEU A 9 5.44 12.80 10.68
N TRP A 10 6.01 11.63 10.91
CA TRP A 10 5.34 10.35 10.79
C TRP A 10 4.12 10.24 11.73
N ASP A 11 4.30 10.56 13.01
CA ASP A 11 3.24 10.53 14.01
C ASP A 11 2.13 11.55 13.72
N ARG A 12 2.46 12.74 13.20
CA ARG A 12 1.46 13.73 12.77
C ARG A 12 0.60 13.22 11.63
N GLY A 13 1.19 12.54 10.66
CA GLY A 13 0.48 11.98 9.51
C GLY A 13 -0.50 10.87 9.91
N GLN A 14 -0.17 10.08 10.94
CA GLN A 14 -1.04 8.98 11.39
C GLN A 14 -2.31 9.45 12.12
N ARG A 15 -2.40 10.72 12.53
CA ARG A 15 -3.59 11.23 13.26
C ARG A 15 -4.83 11.36 12.39
N GLY A 16 -4.66 11.38 11.06
CA GLY A 16 -5.74 11.36 10.08
C GLY A 16 -6.56 12.65 10.03
N TRP A 17 -7.12 12.93 8.87
CA TRP A 17 -7.93 14.13 8.62
C TRP A 17 -9.23 13.75 7.91
N PRO A 18 -10.42 14.29 8.29
CA PRO A 18 -10.73 15.06 9.51
C PRO A 18 -10.71 14.22 10.80
N ALA A 19 -10.53 14.86 11.96
CA ALA A 19 -10.46 14.19 13.27
C ALA A 19 -11.76 13.45 13.67
N SER A 20 -12.91 13.87 13.12
CA SER A 20 -14.21 13.25 13.35
C SER A 20 -14.45 11.98 12.54
N ALA A 21 -13.70 11.78 11.45
CA ALA A 21 -13.73 10.60 10.60
C ALA A 21 -12.40 10.55 9.83
N PRO A 22 -11.36 9.85 10.34
CA PRO A 22 -10.04 9.86 9.72
C PRO A 22 -10.10 9.20 8.33
N ILE A 23 -10.23 9.97 7.26
CA ILE A 23 -10.32 9.47 5.88
C ILE A 23 -8.91 9.25 5.31
N ALA A 24 -8.00 10.20 5.56
CA ALA A 24 -6.62 10.16 5.09
C ALA A 24 -5.66 10.15 6.28
N GLN A 25 -5.36 8.97 6.84
CA GLN A 25 -4.15 8.77 7.62
C GLN A 25 -2.98 8.52 6.66
N PHE A 26 -1.78 8.95 7.04
CA PHE A 26 -0.55 8.72 6.28
C PHE A 26 -0.42 7.25 5.89
N PRO A 27 0.05 6.96 4.66
CA PRO A 27 -0.01 5.62 4.08
C PRO A 27 0.71 4.60 4.96
N ASN A 28 0.10 3.43 5.11
CA ASN A 28 0.74 2.33 5.79
C ASN A 28 2.04 1.93 5.06
N ALA A 29 3.01 1.40 5.80
CA ALA A 29 4.32 1.04 5.24
C ALA A 29 4.20 0.12 4.00
N PRO A 30 3.30 -0.87 3.95
CA PRO A 30 3.10 -1.70 2.76
C PRO A 30 2.69 -0.90 1.51
N LEU A 31 1.84 0.13 1.62
CA LEU A 31 1.46 0.95 0.46
C LEU A 31 2.66 1.72 -0.09
N LEU A 32 3.47 2.29 0.80
CA LEU A 32 4.69 2.98 0.41
C LEU A 32 5.68 2.03 -0.29
N THR A 33 5.83 0.81 0.23
CA THR A 33 6.64 -0.23 -0.40
C THR A 33 6.08 -0.62 -1.77
N ALA A 34 4.77 -0.76 -1.92
CA ALA A 34 4.14 -1.03 -3.21
C ALA A 34 4.42 0.11 -4.21
N ILE A 35 4.21 1.37 -3.82
CA ILE A 35 4.48 2.53 -4.69
C ILE A 35 5.96 2.57 -5.10
N ALA A 36 6.88 2.37 -4.16
CA ALA A 36 8.32 2.33 -4.45
C ALA A 36 8.67 1.21 -5.45
N ALA A 37 8.14 0.00 -5.23
CA ALA A 37 8.35 -1.12 -6.14
C ALA A 37 7.76 -0.88 -7.53
N TRP A 38 6.59 -0.26 -7.61
CA TRP A 38 5.98 0.14 -8.89
C TRP A 38 6.87 1.14 -9.64
N ILE A 39 7.37 2.17 -8.96
CA ILE A 39 8.30 3.15 -9.53
C ILE A 39 9.55 2.45 -10.05
N VAL A 40 10.18 1.59 -9.25
CA VAL A 40 11.36 0.80 -9.67
C VAL A 40 11.04 -0.03 -10.92
N GLY A 41 9.87 -0.68 -10.96
CA GLY A 41 9.41 -1.45 -12.10
C GLY A 41 9.31 -0.61 -13.39
N GLN A 42 8.86 0.65 -13.32
CA GLN A 42 8.77 1.52 -14.51
C GLN A 42 10.13 1.79 -15.17
N PHE A 43 11.22 1.73 -14.40
CA PHE A 43 12.58 1.98 -14.88
C PHE A 43 13.43 0.72 -15.02
N SER A 44 12.85 -0.47 -14.82
CA SER A 44 13.55 -1.76 -14.82
C SER A 44 13.04 -2.68 -15.93
N SER A 45 13.90 -3.57 -16.42
CA SER A 45 13.56 -4.61 -17.40
C SER A 45 14.08 -5.98 -16.94
N GLY A 46 13.58 -7.05 -17.56
CA GLY A 46 13.95 -8.42 -17.25
C GLY A 46 13.70 -8.79 -15.78
N SER A 47 14.62 -9.55 -15.18
CA SER A 47 14.47 -10.10 -13.83
C SER A 47 14.27 -9.05 -12.72
N LEU A 48 14.79 -7.84 -12.90
CA LEU A 48 14.59 -6.76 -11.93
C LEU A 48 13.15 -6.22 -11.99
N ASN A 49 12.55 -6.15 -13.18
CA ASN A 49 11.14 -5.81 -13.34
C ASN A 49 10.23 -6.88 -12.73
N ASP A 50 10.60 -8.16 -12.88
CA ASP A 50 9.86 -9.28 -12.29
C ASP A 50 9.90 -9.23 -10.76
N ALA A 51 11.08 -8.99 -10.18
CA ALA A 51 11.25 -8.82 -8.74
C ALA A 51 10.47 -7.61 -8.22
N ALA A 52 10.56 -6.46 -8.91
CA ALA A 52 9.80 -5.26 -8.55
C ALA A 52 8.29 -5.50 -8.62
N SER A 53 7.81 -6.24 -9.63
CA SER A 53 6.41 -6.64 -9.77
C SER A 53 5.96 -7.55 -8.63
N ALA A 54 6.79 -8.53 -8.24
CA ALA A 54 6.50 -9.41 -7.12
C ALA A 54 6.39 -8.64 -5.81
N VAL A 55 7.35 -7.76 -5.52
CA VAL A 55 7.34 -6.89 -4.33
C VAL A 55 6.11 -5.98 -4.35
N PHE A 56 5.75 -5.41 -5.51
CA PHE A 56 4.55 -4.59 -5.66
C PHE A 56 3.29 -5.36 -5.25
N TYR A 57 3.05 -6.55 -5.81
CA TYR A 57 1.83 -7.32 -5.50
C TYR A 57 1.79 -7.80 -4.04
N VAL A 58 2.91 -8.24 -3.48
CA VAL A 58 2.98 -8.69 -2.08
C VAL A 58 2.71 -7.52 -1.13
N ALA A 59 3.37 -6.38 -1.34
CA ALA A 59 3.20 -5.21 -0.50
C ALA A 59 1.76 -4.65 -0.62
N LEU A 60 1.19 -4.65 -1.83
CA LEU A 60 -0.18 -4.22 -2.06
C LEU A 60 -1.21 -5.19 -1.42
N ALA A 61 -0.95 -6.50 -1.43
CA ALA A 61 -1.78 -7.48 -0.73
C ALA A 61 -1.73 -7.28 0.79
N CYS A 62 -0.53 -7.04 1.37
CA CYS A 62 -0.39 -6.74 2.79
C CYS A 62 -1.11 -5.43 3.18
N PHE A 63 -0.95 -4.37 2.38
CA PHE A 63 -1.73 -3.13 2.53
C PHE A 63 -3.22 -3.45 2.61
N ALA A 64 -3.71 -4.17 1.61
CA ALA A 64 -5.13 -4.39 1.41
C ALA A 64 -5.72 -5.27 2.53
N TRP A 65 -4.99 -6.29 2.98
CA TRP A 65 -5.34 -7.09 4.14
C TRP A 65 -5.45 -6.26 5.42
N TRP A 66 -4.43 -5.44 5.72
CA TRP A 66 -4.45 -4.56 6.90
C TRP A 66 -5.58 -3.54 6.86
N GLU A 67 -5.90 -2.99 5.68
CA GLU A 67 -7.04 -2.07 5.56
C GLU A 67 -8.37 -2.79 5.82
N VAL A 68 -8.52 -4.06 5.40
CA VAL A 68 -9.74 -4.85 5.66
C VAL A 68 -9.90 -5.17 7.15
N THR A 69 -8.83 -5.60 7.83
CA THR A 69 -8.87 -6.03 9.23
C THR A 69 -8.87 -4.85 10.20
N ASP A 70 -7.92 -3.94 10.02
CA ASP A 70 -7.55 -2.90 10.98
C ASP A 70 -7.91 -1.49 10.50
N GLY A 71 -8.55 -1.38 9.33
CA GLY A 71 -9.01 -0.11 8.78
C GLY A 71 -9.90 0.65 9.76
N VAL A 72 -9.54 1.90 10.01
CA VAL A 72 -10.15 2.79 11.02
C VAL A 72 -11.62 3.09 10.74
N ASN A 73 -12.03 3.03 9.47
CA ASN A 73 -13.40 3.30 9.06
C ASN A 73 -13.86 2.29 7.98
N ARG A 74 -15.18 2.20 7.78
CA ARG A 74 -15.78 1.29 6.80
C ARG A 74 -15.33 1.56 5.35
N PHE A 75 -15.03 2.81 5.01
CA PHE A 75 -14.54 3.17 3.68
C PHE A 75 -13.13 2.60 3.42
N ARG A 76 -12.22 2.70 4.40
CA ARG A 76 -10.88 2.11 4.35
C ARG A 76 -10.94 0.59 4.25
N ARG A 77 -11.80 -0.06 5.03
CA ARG A 77 -12.03 -1.51 4.93
C ARG A 77 -12.54 -1.92 3.55
N PHE A 78 -13.48 -1.17 3.00
CA PHE A 78 -13.99 -1.40 1.65
C PHE A 78 -12.90 -1.20 0.58
N ALA A 79 -12.11 -0.12 0.68
CA ALA A 79 -10.98 0.14 -0.21
C ALA A 79 -9.93 -0.98 -0.13
N GLY A 80 -9.62 -1.48 1.06
CA GLY A 80 -8.79 -2.67 1.25
C GLY A 80 -9.35 -3.88 0.52
N GLY A 81 -10.65 -4.16 0.66
CA GLY A 81 -11.31 -5.26 -0.06
C GLY A 81 -11.25 -5.11 -1.58
N ALA A 82 -11.49 -3.90 -2.09
CA ALA A 82 -11.39 -3.61 -3.51
C ALA A 82 -9.96 -3.80 -4.04
N VAL A 83 -8.95 -3.39 -3.27
CA VAL A 83 -7.54 -3.59 -3.65
C VAL A 83 -7.15 -5.06 -3.58
N LEU A 84 -7.63 -5.84 -2.60
CA LEU A 84 -7.42 -7.30 -2.59
C LEU A 84 -7.98 -7.96 -3.85
N LEU A 85 -9.20 -7.60 -4.25
CA LEU A 85 -9.81 -8.10 -5.49
C LEU A 85 -8.98 -7.74 -6.71
N PHE A 86 -8.50 -6.49 -6.80
CA PHE A 86 -7.62 -6.04 -7.87
C PHE A 86 -6.34 -6.89 -7.94
N VAL A 87 -5.70 -7.18 -6.81
CA VAL A 87 -4.49 -8.03 -6.76
C VAL A 87 -4.80 -9.43 -7.28
N VAL A 88 -5.89 -10.05 -6.83
CA VAL A 88 -6.29 -11.40 -7.26
C VAL A 88 -6.57 -11.46 -8.76
N VAL A 89 -7.36 -10.53 -9.30
CA VAL A 89 -7.70 -10.49 -10.72
C VAL A 89 -6.45 -10.23 -11.57
N SER A 90 -5.57 -9.33 -11.12
CA SER A 90 -4.32 -9.03 -11.81
C SER A 90 -3.38 -10.24 -11.87
N LEU A 91 -3.24 -10.96 -10.75
CA LEU A 91 -2.40 -12.16 -10.69
C LEU A 91 -3.01 -13.31 -11.49
N ALA A 92 -4.33 -13.51 -11.42
CA ALA A 92 -5.02 -14.52 -12.21
C ALA A 92 -4.83 -14.29 -13.72
N GLY A 93 -4.93 -13.05 -14.18
CA GLY A 93 -4.67 -12.70 -15.58
C GLY A 93 -3.21 -12.90 -16.02
N LYS A 94 -2.26 -12.75 -15.09
CA LYS A 94 -0.83 -12.96 -15.37
C LYS A 94 -0.40 -14.44 -15.31
N LEU A 95 -1.05 -15.24 -14.48
CA LEU A 95 -0.69 -16.65 -14.24
C LEU A 95 -1.53 -17.65 -15.03
N GLY A 96 -2.75 -17.28 -15.42
CA GLY A 96 -3.67 -18.13 -16.18
C GLY A 96 -3.66 -17.90 -17.69
N GLY A 97 -2.79 -17.00 -18.17
CA GLY A 97 -2.55 -16.73 -19.60
C GLY A 97 -1.38 -17.53 -20.15
#